data_AF-A0A8U1BJ14-F1
#
_entry.id   AF-A0A8U1BJ14-F1
#
_cell.length_a   1.000
_cell.length_b   1.000
_cell.length_c   1.000
_cell.angle_alpha   90.00
_cell.angle_beta   90.00
_cell.angle_gamma   90.00
#
_symmetry.space_group_name_H-M   'P 1'
#
loop_
_entity.id
_entity.type
_entity.pdbx_description
1 polymer ?
#
loop_
_entity_poly.entity_id
_entity_poly.type
_entity_poly.pdbx_seq_one_letter_code
_entity_poly.pdbx_strand_id
1 'polypeptide(L)' 'MTSGQFKPLPQIIMELTPVQQQKLYDDIMAIMGEVQWTDMAQLTALVMGNATLQQQVTAALLGYVTKELQAEVHYVD' A
#
# COMPACT_ATOMS: atom_id res chain seq x y z
N MET A 1 -2.36 -6.90 -27.05
CA MET A 1 -1.82 -5.65 -26.48
C MET A 1 -2.86 -5.09 -25.52
N THR A 2 -2.91 -5.58 -24.28
CA THR A 2 -3.66 -4.88 -23.24
C THR A 2 -2.75 -3.77 -22.73
N SER A 3 -2.65 -2.69 -23.51
CA SER A 3 -2.23 -1.40 -22.97
C SER A 3 -3.35 -0.96 -22.03
N GLY A 4 -3.40 -1.56 -20.84
CA GLY A 4 -4.24 -1.09 -19.75
C GLY A 4 -3.80 0.33 -19.47
N GLN A 5 -4.73 1.27 -19.54
CA GLN A 5 -4.49 2.65 -19.13
C GLN A 5 -3.80 2.61 -17.76
N PHE A 6 -2.69 3.33 -17.62
CA PHE A 6 -2.02 3.44 -16.33
C PHE A 6 -3.02 3.96 -15.30
N LYS A 7 -3.25 3.21 -14.23
CA LYS A 7 -4.18 3.58 -13.17
C LYS A 7 -3.39 4.03 -11.95
N PRO A 8 -3.82 5.10 -11.26
CA PRO A 8 -3.19 5.51 -10.02
C PRO A 8 -3.36 4.43 -8.95
N LEU A 9 -2.32 4.20 -8.14
CA LEU A 9 -2.32 3.19 -7.08
C LEU A 9 -3.54 3.27 -6.12
N PRO A 10 -3.99 4.47 -5.66
CA PRO A 10 -5.20 4.58 -4.85
C PRO A 10 -6.44 3.97 -5.51
N GLN A 11 -6.59 4.14 -6.83
CA GLN A 11 -7.72 3.59 -7.57
C GLN A 11 -7.65 2.07 -7.67
N ILE A 12 -6.44 1.52 -7.87
CA ILE A 12 -6.24 0.06 -7.88
C ILE A 12 -6.60 -0.55 -6.53
N ILE A 13 -6.20 0.09 -5.43
CA ILE A 13 -6.51 -0.37 -4.06
C ILE A 13 -8.02 -0.40 -3.81
N MET A 14 -8.76 0.60 -4.32
CA MET A 14 -10.23 0.66 -4.19
C MET A 14 -10.95 -0.42 -5.02
N GLU A 15 -10.34 -0.89 -6.11
CA GLU A 15 -10.90 -1.93 -6.99
C GLU A 15 -10.57 -3.37 -6.52
N LEU A 16 -9.77 -3.54 -5.46
CA LEU A 16 -9.39 -4.86 -4.95
C LEU A 16 -10.60 -5.67 -4.46
N THR A 17 -10.55 -6.98 -4.68
CA THR A 17 -11.52 -7.91 -4.09
C THR A 17 -11.37 -7.94 -2.56
N PRO A 18 -12.40 -8.36 -1.80
CA PRO A 18 -12.32 -8.41 -0.33
C PRO A 18 -11.15 -9.24 0.20
N VAL A 19 -10.82 -10.36 -0.47
CA VAL A 19 -9.69 -11.23 -0.11
C VAL A 19 -8.35 -10.51 -0.32
N GLN A 20 -8.24 -9.77 -1.42
CA GLN A 20 -7.06 -8.97 -1.74
C GLN A 20 -6.86 -7.82 -0.74
N GLN A 21 -7.95 -7.13 -0.39
CA GLN A 21 -7.91 -6.07 0.62
C GLN A 21 -7.46 -6.61 1.99
N GLN A 22 -7.96 -7.77 2.42
CA GLN A 22 -7.56 -8.39 3.68
C GLN A 22 -6.07 -8.72 3.69
N LYS A 23 -5.54 -9.31 2.61
CA LYS A 23 -4.11 -9.62 2.51
C LYS A 23 -3.24 -8.36 2.57
N LEU A 24 -3.62 -7.33 1.82
CA LEU A 24 -2.90 -6.05 1.84
C LEU A 24 -2.94 -5.41 3.23
N TYR A 25 -4.09 -5.49 3.91
CA TYR A 25 -4.25 -5.02 5.28
C TYR A 25 -3.33 -5.78 6.24
N ASP A 26 -3.31 -7.11 6.18
CA ASP A 26 -2.47 -7.95 7.04
C ASP A 26 -0.98 -7.67 6.84
N ASP A 27 -0.54 -7.52 5.59
CA ASP A 27 0.85 -7.19 5.24
C ASP A 27 1.26 -5.81 5.80
N ILE A 28 0.38 -4.81 5.71
CA ILE A 28 0.62 -3.47 6.25
C ILE A 28 0.58 -3.50 7.79
N MET A 29 -0.36 -4.23 8.41
CA MET A 29 -0.44 -4.35 9.86
C MET A 29 0.77 -5.05 10.45
N ALA A 30 1.32 -6.06 9.77
CA ALA A 30 2.56 -6.71 10.18
C ALA A 30 3.75 -5.73 10.23
N ILE A 31 3.80 -4.77 9.31
CA ILE A 31 4.83 -3.71 9.28
C ILE A 31 4.63 -2.69 10.39
N MET A 32 3.37 -2.33 10.66
CA MET A 32 3.05 -1.37 11.71
C MET A 32 3.27 -1.95 13.11
N GLY A 33 3.32 -3.27 13.25
CA GLY A 33 3.70 -3.94 14.51
C GLY A 33 2.78 -3.54 15.68
N GLU A 34 3.37 -3.29 16.85
CA GLU A 34 2.63 -2.94 18.08
C GLU A 34 2.27 -1.44 18.18
N VAL A 35 2.34 -0.68 17.09
CA VAL A 35 2.02 0.75 17.14
C VAL A 35 0.58 0.95 17.57
N GLN A 36 0.39 1.56 18.75
CA GLN A 36 -0.92 1.94 19.26
C GLN A 36 -1.34 3.27 18.63
N TRP A 37 -2.11 3.19 17.55
CA TRP A 37 -2.73 4.36 16.93
C TRP A 37 -4.21 4.40 17.27
N THR A 38 -4.68 5.59 17.66
CA THR A 38 -6.05 5.79 18.16
C THR A 38 -7.03 6.15 17.05
N ASP A 39 -6.51 6.72 15.96
CA ASP A 39 -7.29 7.16 14.80
C ASP A 39 -6.41 7.25 13.53
N MET A 40 -7.07 7.47 12.38
CA MET A 40 -6.39 7.53 11.08
C MET A 40 -5.52 8.76 10.85
N ALA A 41 -5.80 9.87 11.54
CA ALA A 41 -4.98 11.07 11.44
C ALA A 41 -3.65 10.86 12.18
N GLN A 42 -3.69 10.24 13.36
CA GLN A 42 -2.51 9.85 14.13
C GLN A 42 -1.69 8.79 13.40
N LEU A 43 -2.34 7.79 12.80
CA LEU A 43 -1.62 6.78 12.00
C LEU A 43 -0.89 7.43 10.82
N THR A 44 -1.58 8.31 10.08
CA THR A 44 -0.98 9.02 8.95
C THR A 44 0.20 9.88 9.40
N ALA A 45 0.06 10.62 10.50
CA ALA A 45 1.14 11.42 11.06
C ALA A 45 2.34 10.56 11.49
N LEU A 46 2.09 9.37 12.05
CA LEU A 46 3.13 8.45 12.50
C LEU A 46 3.91 7.84 11.32
N VAL A 47 3.21 7.40 10.27
CA VAL A 47 3.84 6.88 9.06
C VAL A 47 4.63 7.98 8.35
N MET A 48 4.03 9.17 8.18
CA MET A 48 4.68 10.29 7.50
C MET A 48 5.82 10.93 8.30
N GLY A 49 5.78 10.84 9.64
CA GLY A 49 6.80 11.37 10.54
C GLY A 49 8.01 10.43 10.76
N ASN A 50 7.94 9.19 10.26
CA ASN A 50 9.01 8.20 10.38
C ASN A 50 9.43 7.71 8.99
N ALA A 51 10.57 8.22 8.48
CA ALA A 51 11.07 7.90 7.15
C ALA A 51 11.30 6.39 6.94
N THR A 52 11.70 5.65 7.97
CA THR A 52 11.88 4.19 7.88
C THR A 52 10.55 3.49 7.69
N LEU A 53 9.56 3.86 8.50
CA LEU A 53 8.22 3.28 8.42
C LEU A 53 7.52 3.66 7.11
N GLN A 54 7.67 4.91 6.66
CA GLN A 54 7.19 5.36 5.36
C GLN A 54 7.77 4.50 4.22
N GLN A 55 9.08 4.23 4.25
CA GLN A 55 9.73 3.37 3.26
C GLN A 55 9.21 1.92 3.31
N GLN A 56 9.03 1.36 4.50
CA GLN A 56 8.51 0.00 4.68
C GLN A 56 7.09 -0.14 4.15
N VAL A 57 6.19 0.80 4.48
CA VAL A 57 4.81 0.82 3.97
C VAL A 57 4.80 0.98 2.44
N THR A 58 5.65 1.87 1.90
CA THR A 58 5.78 2.06 0.45
C THR A 58 6.27 0.77 -0.22
N ALA A 59 7.27 0.09 0.35
CA ALA A 59 7.80 -1.15 -0.19
C ALA A 59 6.78 -2.29 -0.18
N ALA A 60 5.94 -2.38 0.86
CA ALA A 60 4.85 -3.35 0.90
C ALA A 60 3.79 -3.09 -0.16
N LEU A 61 3.38 -1.83 -0.34
CA LEU A 61 2.44 -1.46 -1.40
C LEU A 61 2.99 -1.83 -2.78
N LEU A 62 4.24 -1.49 -3.06
CA LEU A 62 4.91 -1.83 -4.32
C LEU A 62 5.04 -3.36 -4.49
N GLY A 63 5.42 -4.06 -3.42
CA GLY A 63 5.55 -5.51 -3.41
C GLY A 63 4.24 -6.21 -3.70
N TYR A 64 3.15 -5.76 -3.09
CA TYR A 64 1.82 -6.28 -3.33
C TYR A 64 1.38 -6.07 -4.79
N VAL A 65 1.53 -4.86 -5.31
CA VAL A 65 1.12 -4.53 -6.68
C VAL A 65 1.93 -5.32 -7.72
N THR A 66 3.24 -5.44 -7.51
CA THR A 66 4.12 -6.14 -8.46
C THR A 66 4.03 -7.66 -8.37
N LYS A 67 3.92 -8.23 -7.16
CA LYS A 67 3.95 -9.69 -6.95
C LYS A 67 2.58 -10.32 -6.94
N GLU A 68 1.61 -9.69 -6.28
CA GLU A 68 0.27 -10.26 -6.10
C GLU A 68 -0.65 -9.86 -7.25
N LEU A 69 -0.59 -8.61 -7.70
CA LEU A 69 -1.42 -8.15 -8.83
C LEU A 69 -0.73 -8.32 -10.19
N GLN A 70 0.55 -8.71 -10.21
CA GLN A 70 1.37 -8.83 -11.41
C GLN A 70 1.35 -7.57 -12.29
N ALA A 71 1.25 -6.40 -11.65
CA ALA A 71 1.19 -5.11 -12.32
C ALA A 71 2.55 -4.40 -12.33
N GLU A 72 2.82 -3.64 -13.38
CA GLU A 72 4.02 -2.82 -13.50
C GLU A 72 3.79 -1.45 -12.85
N VAL A 73 4.76 -0.98 -12.05
CA VAL A 73 4.68 0.31 -11.37
C VAL A 73 5.61 1.31 -12.05
N HIS A 74 5.04 2.44 -12.48
CA HIS A 74 5.78 3.59 -12.99
C HIS A 74 5.56 4.81 -12.08
N TYR A 75 6.64 5.55 -11.83
CA TYR A 75 6.57 6.86 -11.18
C TYR A 75 6.30 7.91 -12.26
N VAL A 76 5.39 8.82 -11.99
CA VAL A 76 5.13 9.98 -12.86
C VAL A 76 6.00 11.12 -12.32
N ASP A 77 6.95 11.59 -13.12
CA ASP A 77 7.80 12.76 -12.81
C ASP A 77 6.98 14.06 -12.71
#